data_AF-H3GJQ2-F1
#
_entry.id   AF-H3GJQ2-F1
#
_cell.length_a   1.000
_cell.length_b   1.000
_cell.length_c   1.000
_cell.angle_alpha   90.00
_cell.angle_beta   90.00
_cell.angle_gamma   90.00
#
_symmetry.space_group_name_H-M   'P 1'
#
loop_
_entity.id
_entity.type
_entity.pdbx_description
1 polymer ?
#
loop_
_entity_poly.entity_id
_entity_poly.type
_entity_poly.pdbx_seq_one_letter_code
_entity_poly.pdbx_strand_id
1 'polypeptide(L)'
;MVEGETGILAGFLPALTEQISESVVEVTGEVENALHQRLESTGSKKKQAKQLNVVAKSSGKYMTKVHRAFEKNFDKFELYVRRNIVSVPDALADEVAQIRAEKQTKGREEDVATLQDDADTALLSNEEKEERGVDKQLETLRLRLRALSASNQRLELEQEALDERTKHFQDIVDKVAFLDDVPERAISPLKRTAEHISALHEAFLQMDSIEAALGEDSRQFKRSKMATRGSFRNLRKRFTARTAEMTYRTTEDLEQLHSKLLSM
;
A
#
# COMPACT_ATOMS: atom_id res chain seq x y z
N MET A 1 47.17 18.79 -36.57
CA MET A 1 46.42 17.69 -37.18
C MET A 1 45.76 16.96 -36.04
N VAL A 2 44.45 17.14 -35.90
CA VAL A 2 43.64 16.47 -34.87
C VAL A 2 43.32 15.11 -35.48
N GLU A 3 44.10 14.09 -35.13
CA GLU A 3 43.77 12.71 -35.49
C GLU A 3 42.42 12.39 -34.84
N GLY A 4 41.46 12.02 -35.69
CA GLY A 4 40.09 11.76 -35.28
C GLY A 4 40.03 10.68 -34.21
N GLU A 5 39.15 10.89 -33.25
CA GLU A 5 38.88 9.98 -32.13
C GLU A 5 38.30 8.65 -32.64
N THR A 6 39.14 7.75 -33.13
CA THR A 6 38.73 6.42 -33.58
C THR A 6 39.13 5.39 -32.54
N GLY A 7 38.30 5.25 -31.51
CA GLY A 7 38.46 4.21 -30.48
C GLY A 7 37.14 3.92 -29.77
N ILE A 8 37.00 2.71 -29.22
CA ILE A 8 35.80 2.23 -28.49
C ILE A 8 35.37 3.20 -27.38
N LEU A 9 36.30 4.02 -26.88
CA LEU A 9 36.11 4.94 -25.76
C LEU A 9 35.97 6.42 -26.16
N ALA A 10 36.00 6.75 -27.46
CA ALA A 10 35.90 8.11 -27.97
C ALA A 10 34.62 8.83 -27.50
N GLY A 11 33.50 8.09 -27.34
CA GLY A 11 32.28 8.62 -26.75
C GLY A 11 32.12 8.36 -25.25
N PHE A 12 32.78 7.33 -24.70
CA PHE A 12 32.58 6.90 -23.32
C PHE A 12 33.26 7.83 -22.31
N LEU A 13 34.51 8.25 -22.57
CA LEU A 13 35.27 9.08 -21.62
C LEU A 13 34.68 10.49 -21.48
N PRO A 14 34.24 11.15 -22.57
CA PRO A 14 33.48 12.40 -22.47
C PRO A 14 32.15 12.22 -21.72
N ALA A 15 31.36 11.20 -22.04
CA ALA A 15 30.08 10.94 -21.38
C ALA A 15 30.25 10.63 -19.88
N LEU A 16 31.31 9.90 -19.50
CA LEU A 16 31.64 9.64 -18.10
C LEU A 16 32.04 10.92 -17.36
N THR A 17 32.74 11.84 -18.02
CA THR A 17 33.10 13.13 -17.44
C THR A 17 31.86 14.00 -17.18
N GLU A 18 30.91 13.99 -18.13
CA GLU A 18 29.63 14.69 -17.99
C GLU A 18 28.80 14.12 -16.83
N GLN A 19 28.65 12.79 -16.74
CA GLN A 19 27.97 12.13 -15.62
C GLN A 19 28.61 12.44 -14.26
N ILE A 20 29.95 12.50 -14.19
CA ILE A 20 30.66 12.85 -12.95
C ILE A 20 30.37 14.32 -12.59
N SER A 21 30.32 15.22 -13.56
CA SER A 21 30.00 16.63 -13.31
C SER A 21 28.57 16.80 -12.76
N GLU A 22 27.60 16.08 -13.31
CA GLU A 22 26.22 16.05 -12.83
C GLU A 22 26.13 15.49 -11.41
N SER A 23 26.81 14.37 -11.15
CA SER A 23 26.87 13.77 -9.81
C SER A 23 27.50 14.70 -8.77
N VAL A 24 28.54 15.46 -9.13
CA VAL A 24 29.13 16.45 -8.22
C VAL A 24 28.12 17.54 -7.86
N VAL A 25 27.27 17.98 -8.82
CA VAL A 25 26.20 18.95 -8.57
C VAL A 25 25.14 18.38 -7.62
N GLU A 26 24.70 17.15 -7.83
CA GLU A 26 23.74 16.49 -6.93
C GLU A 26 24.27 16.40 -5.49
N VAL A 27 25.52 15.94 -5.33
CA VAL A 27 26.18 15.87 -4.03
C VAL A 27 26.34 17.26 -3.39
N THR A 28 26.52 18.34 -4.17
CA THR A 28 26.50 19.69 -3.59
C THR A 28 25.18 20.01 -2.89
N GLY A 29 24.06 19.67 -3.53
CA GLY A 29 22.73 19.91 -3.00
C GLY A 29 22.44 19.06 -1.76
N GLU A 30 22.90 17.81 -1.76
CA GLU A 30 22.80 16.93 -0.58
C GLU A 30 23.61 17.47 0.61
N VAL A 31 24.85 17.92 0.37
CA VAL A 31 25.71 18.49 1.42
C VAL A 31 25.09 19.78 1.97
N GLU A 32 24.54 20.64 1.12
CA GLU A 32 23.83 21.85 1.54
C GLU A 32 22.62 21.52 2.40
N ASN A 33 21.79 20.56 1.97
CA ASN A 33 20.62 20.11 2.72
C ASN A 33 20.99 19.47 4.06
N ALA A 34 22.04 18.65 4.10
CA ALA A 34 22.54 18.05 5.33
C ALA A 34 23.07 19.10 6.31
N LEU A 35 23.78 20.12 5.81
CA LEU A 35 24.23 21.26 6.61
C LEU A 35 23.04 22.09 7.09
N HIS A 36 22.01 22.29 6.27
CA HIS A 36 20.78 22.97 6.67
C HIS A 36 20.06 22.27 7.81
N GLN A 37 19.97 20.94 7.78
CA GLN A 37 19.35 20.15 8.85
C GLN A 37 20.15 20.18 10.16
N ARG A 38 21.48 20.30 10.09
CA ARG A 38 22.37 20.35 11.27
C ARG A 38 22.52 21.73 11.89
N LEU A 39 22.12 22.79 11.18
CA LEU A 39 22.16 24.15 11.75
C LEU A 39 21.06 24.31 12.80
N GLU A 40 21.46 24.68 14.01
CA GLU A 40 20.51 25.02 15.07
C GLU A 40 19.66 26.23 14.66
N SER A 41 18.35 26.14 14.91
CA SER A 41 17.42 27.24 14.67
C SER A 41 17.79 28.42 15.57
N THR A 42 18.39 29.46 14.98
CA THR A 42 18.56 30.72 15.69
C THR A 42 17.18 31.38 15.78
N GLY A 43 16.68 31.62 16.99
CA GLY A 43 15.34 32.20 17.24
C GLY A 43 15.05 33.56 16.58
N SER A 44 15.99 34.11 15.81
CA SER A 44 15.80 35.25 14.92
C SER A 44 15.90 34.82 13.45
N LYS A 45 14.78 34.89 12.72
CA LYS A 45 14.69 34.58 11.27
C LYS A 45 15.76 35.30 10.43
N LYS A 46 16.12 36.55 10.80
CA LYS A 46 17.15 37.34 10.10
C LYS A 46 18.57 36.80 10.30
N LYS A 47 18.87 36.23 11.47
CA LYS A 47 20.17 35.59 11.74
C LYS A 47 20.24 34.22 11.07
N GLN A 48 19.15 33.45 11.10
CA GLN A 48 19.04 32.17 10.43
C GLN A 48 19.23 32.32 8.92
N ALA A 49 18.53 33.26 8.27
CA ALA A 49 18.70 33.53 6.84
C ALA A 49 20.15 33.92 6.47
N LYS A 50 20.85 34.67 7.33
CA LYS A 50 22.27 34.99 7.13
C LYS A 50 23.15 33.75 7.24
N GLN A 51 22.91 32.88 8.21
CA GLN A 51 23.65 31.62 8.36
C GLN A 51 23.44 30.70 7.15
N LEU A 52 22.19 30.53 6.70
CA LEU A 52 21.87 29.72 5.52
C LEU A 52 22.57 30.25 4.25
N ASN A 53 22.56 31.57 4.05
CA ASN A 53 23.24 32.20 2.91
C ASN A 53 24.77 32.04 2.99
N VAL A 54 25.35 32.10 4.19
CA VAL A 54 26.78 31.82 4.38
C VAL A 54 27.09 30.36 4.07
N VAL A 55 26.26 29.43 4.53
CA VAL A 55 26.42 27.99 4.22
C VAL A 55 26.39 27.76 2.71
N ALA A 56 25.33 28.18 2.02
CA ALA A 56 25.21 28.02 0.56
C ALA A 56 26.39 28.65 -0.21
N LYS A 57 26.87 29.83 0.22
CA LYS A 57 28.06 30.45 -0.40
C LYS A 57 29.34 29.69 -0.11
N SER A 58 29.47 29.10 1.07
CA SER A 58 30.66 28.37 1.49
C SER A 58 30.74 26.97 0.87
N SER A 59 29.62 26.24 0.83
CA SER A 59 29.47 24.96 0.14
C SER A 59 29.70 25.13 -1.35
N GLY A 60 29.06 26.11 -2.00
CA GLY A 60 29.28 26.39 -3.42
C GLY A 60 30.76 26.63 -3.73
N LYS A 61 31.45 27.49 -2.97
CA LYS A 61 32.89 27.75 -3.15
C LYS A 61 33.76 26.51 -2.94
N TYR A 62 33.44 25.69 -1.94
CA TYR A 62 34.16 24.45 -1.68
C TYR A 62 33.97 23.47 -2.82
N MET A 63 32.73 23.26 -3.25
CA MET A 63 32.40 22.33 -4.31
C MET A 63 32.93 22.77 -5.68
N THR A 64 33.01 24.07 -5.98
CA THR A 64 33.73 24.53 -7.19
C THR A 64 35.22 24.14 -7.16
N LYS A 65 35.87 24.16 -5.99
CA LYS A 65 37.27 23.69 -5.88
C LYS A 65 37.37 22.19 -6.06
N VAL A 66 36.42 21.44 -5.50
CA VAL A 66 36.33 19.99 -5.67
C VAL A 66 36.13 19.64 -7.15
N HIS A 67 35.17 20.28 -7.82
CA HIS A 67 34.90 20.10 -9.25
C HIS A 67 36.16 20.36 -10.09
N ARG A 68 36.83 21.50 -9.87
CA ARG A 68 38.06 21.84 -10.58
C ARG A 68 39.21 20.86 -10.30
N ALA A 69 39.27 20.27 -9.11
CA ALA A 69 40.25 19.24 -8.79
C ALA A 69 39.89 17.91 -9.45
N PHE A 70 38.61 17.56 -9.49
CA PHE A 70 38.10 16.39 -10.20
C PHE A 70 38.36 16.47 -11.69
N GLU A 71 37.97 17.56 -12.38
CA GLU A 71 38.27 17.80 -13.80
C GLU A 71 39.76 17.56 -14.09
N LYS A 72 40.65 18.22 -13.36
CA LYS A 72 42.10 18.07 -13.56
C LYS A 72 42.62 16.65 -13.31
N ASN A 73 42.04 15.94 -12.34
CA ASN A 73 42.42 14.56 -12.06
C ASN A 73 41.84 13.62 -13.11
N PHE A 74 40.67 13.93 -13.64
CA PHE A 74 40.01 13.17 -14.67
C PHE A 74 40.69 13.35 -16.02
N ASP A 75 41.14 14.56 -16.37
CA ASP A 75 41.99 14.81 -17.54
C ASP A 75 43.27 13.94 -17.51
N LYS A 76 43.88 13.81 -16.32
CA LYS A 76 45.05 12.94 -16.13
C LYS A 76 44.71 11.46 -16.22
N PHE A 77 43.57 11.07 -15.67
CA PHE A 77 43.08 9.70 -15.76
C PHE A 77 42.77 9.34 -17.22
N GLU A 78 42.08 10.20 -17.94
CA GLU A 78 41.78 10.05 -19.35
C GLU A 78 43.07 9.91 -20.17
N LEU A 79 44.05 10.79 -19.94
CA LEU A 79 45.35 10.70 -20.58
C LEU A 79 46.05 9.36 -20.26
N TYR A 80 45.99 8.90 -19.01
CA TYR A 80 46.57 7.62 -18.60
C TYR A 80 45.89 6.43 -19.30
N VAL A 81 44.55 6.42 -19.34
CA VAL A 81 43.76 5.37 -20.00
C VAL A 81 44.10 5.32 -21.48
N ARG A 82 44.10 6.47 -22.15
CA ARG A 82 44.45 6.60 -23.58
C ARG A 82 45.87 6.12 -23.87
N ARG A 83 46.83 6.45 -23.00
CA ARG A 83 48.27 6.19 -23.22
C ARG A 83 48.76 4.83 -22.75
N ASN A 84 48.08 4.16 -21.82
CA ASN A 84 48.59 2.91 -21.23
C ASN A 84 47.64 1.73 -21.37
N ILE A 85 46.32 1.95 -21.25
CA ILE A 85 45.34 0.85 -21.26
C ILE A 85 44.86 0.56 -22.67
N VAL A 86 44.58 1.62 -23.44
CA VAL A 86 43.91 1.53 -24.75
C VAL A 86 44.90 1.67 -25.90
N SER A 87 46.07 2.24 -25.65
CA SER A 87 47.15 2.35 -26.63
C SER A 87 47.69 0.96 -26.97
N VAL A 88 47.76 0.66 -28.26
CA VAL A 88 48.52 -0.48 -28.76
C VAL A 88 49.95 0.02 -29.03
N PRO A 89 50.99 -0.63 -28.50
CA PRO A 89 52.37 -0.28 -28.84
C PRO A 89 52.61 -0.36 -30.35
N ASP A 90 53.30 0.62 -30.93
CA ASP A 90 53.50 0.72 -32.39
C ASP A 90 54.13 -0.53 -33.01
N ALA A 91 55.00 -1.21 -32.26
CA ALA A 91 55.65 -2.46 -32.69
C ALA A 91 54.66 -3.63 -32.89
N LEU A 92 53.49 -3.60 -32.25
CA LEU A 92 52.46 -4.64 -32.31
C LEU A 92 51.22 -4.17 -33.07
N ALA A 93 51.22 -2.97 -33.62
CA ALA A 93 50.04 -2.40 -34.29
C ALA A 93 49.58 -3.27 -35.47
N ASP A 94 50.51 -3.76 -36.27
CA ASP A 94 50.23 -4.60 -37.44
C ASP A 94 49.74 -6.00 -37.03
N GLU A 95 50.33 -6.61 -36.00
CA GLU A 95 49.90 -7.91 -35.47
C GLU A 95 48.52 -7.84 -34.83
N VAL A 96 48.24 -6.78 -34.05
CA VAL A 96 46.91 -6.57 -33.46
C VAL A 96 45.88 -6.23 -34.53
N ALA A 97 46.24 -5.50 -35.58
CA ALA A 97 45.37 -5.27 -36.73
C ALA A 97 45.04 -6.59 -37.46
N GLN A 98 46.03 -7.46 -37.64
CA GLN A 98 45.83 -8.81 -38.18
C GLN A 98 44.95 -9.67 -37.26
N ILE A 99 45.18 -9.68 -35.94
CA ILE A 99 44.34 -10.42 -34.98
C ILE A 99 42.89 -9.89 -34.98
N ARG A 100 42.69 -8.58 -35.13
CA ARG A 100 41.34 -8.00 -35.23
C ARG A 100 40.67 -8.39 -36.55
N ALA A 101 41.40 -8.40 -37.66
CA ALA A 101 40.90 -8.89 -38.94
C ALA A 101 40.58 -10.40 -38.87
N GLU A 102 41.45 -11.20 -38.25
CA GLU A 102 41.25 -12.63 -38.04
C GLU A 102 40.09 -12.93 -37.10
N LYS A 103 39.84 -12.12 -36.06
CA LYS A 103 38.67 -12.30 -35.19
C LYS A 103 37.36 -11.97 -35.91
N GLN A 104 37.36 -11.00 -36.83
CA GLN A 104 36.20 -10.74 -37.68
C GLN A 104 35.95 -11.90 -38.65
N THR A 105 36.98 -12.60 -39.11
CA THR A 105 36.82 -13.79 -39.95
C THR A 105 36.51 -15.06 -39.15
N LYS A 106 37.12 -15.27 -37.97
CA LYS A 106 36.89 -16.44 -37.09
C LYS A 106 35.57 -16.37 -36.35
N GLY A 107 35.10 -15.17 -35.97
CA GLY A 107 33.72 -15.00 -35.48
C GLY A 107 32.66 -15.39 -36.52
N ARG A 108 33.04 -15.51 -37.80
CA ARG A 108 32.20 -16.04 -38.88
C ARG A 108 32.31 -17.57 -39.04
N GLU A 109 33.34 -18.19 -38.47
CA GLU A 109 33.62 -19.63 -38.60
C GLU A 109 33.29 -20.42 -37.31
N GLU A 110 33.34 -19.79 -36.13
CA GLU A 110 33.05 -20.45 -34.83
C GLU A 110 31.55 -20.64 -34.56
N ASP A 111 30.66 -19.86 -35.19
CA ASP A 111 29.19 -20.02 -35.07
C ASP A 111 28.65 -21.28 -35.79
N VAL A 112 29.48 -21.93 -36.63
CA VAL A 112 29.11 -23.11 -37.45
C VAL A 112 29.08 -24.43 -36.65
N ALA A 113 29.70 -24.50 -35.46
CA ALA A 113 30.00 -25.76 -34.78
C ALA A 113 28.92 -26.29 -33.82
N THR A 114 27.89 -25.51 -33.52
CA THR A 114 26.83 -25.92 -32.58
C THR A 114 25.48 -25.79 -33.26
N LEU A 115 24.79 -26.92 -33.45
CA LEU A 115 23.33 -27.14 -33.42
C LEU A 115 22.92 -28.24 -34.42
N GLN A 116 23.14 -29.48 -33.99
CA GLN A 116 22.43 -30.66 -34.48
C GLN A 116 21.12 -30.74 -33.69
N ASP A 117 19.99 -30.36 -34.29
CA ASP A 117 18.70 -31.04 -34.16
C ASP A 117 17.62 -30.36 -35.05
N ASP A 118 16.63 -31.16 -35.41
CA ASP A 118 15.36 -30.86 -36.10
C ASP A 118 15.26 -30.98 -37.64
N ALA A 119 14.54 -32.03 -38.02
CA ALA A 119 14.38 -32.66 -39.34
C ALA A 119 13.56 -31.86 -40.38
N ASP A 120 13.05 -30.67 -40.05
CA ASP A 120 12.35 -29.79 -41.02
C ASP A 120 13.25 -28.68 -41.58
N THR A 121 14.51 -28.62 -41.14
CA THR A 121 15.49 -27.61 -41.59
C THR A 121 16.47 -28.14 -42.65
N ALA A 122 16.32 -29.40 -43.10
CA ALA A 122 17.33 -30.13 -43.85
C ALA A 122 17.70 -29.57 -45.24
N LEU A 123 16.97 -28.58 -45.77
CA LEU A 123 17.21 -27.99 -47.09
C LEU A 123 17.74 -26.53 -47.06
N LEU A 124 17.85 -25.92 -45.88
CA LEU A 124 18.36 -24.55 -45.75
C LEU A 124 19.86 -24.57 -45.47
N SER A 125 20.61 -23.66 -46.09
CA SER A 125 22.01 -23.41 -45.72
C SER A 125 22.06 -23.04 -44.23
N ASN A 126 23.13 -23.42 -43.52
CA ASN A 126 23.28 -23.10 -42.09
C ASN A 126 23.15 -21.58 -41.84
N GLU A 127 23.66 -20.76 -42.76
CA GLU A 127 23.52 -19.30 -42.75
C GLU A 127 22.05 -18.85 -42.76
N GLU A 128 21.20 -19.46 -43.61
CA GLU A 128 19.78 -19.13 -43.68
C GLU A 128 18.99 -19.58 -42.43
N LYS A 129 19.49 -20.58 -41.70
CA LYS A 129 18.89 -21.02 -40.43
C LYS A 129 19.22 -20.06 -39.30
N GLU A 130 20.45 -19.59 -39.24
CA GLU A 130 20.91 -18.60 -38.27
C GLU A 130 20.22 -17.26 -38.49
N GLU A 131 20.16 -16.79 -39.74
CA GLU A 131 19.43 -15.57 -40.10
C GLU A 131 17.96 -15.67 -39.65
N ARG A 132 17.29 -16.79 -39.94
CA ARG A 132 15.90 -17.01 -39.48
C ARG A 132 15.78 -17.14 -37.97
N GLY A 133 16.80 -17.67 -37.29
CA GLY A 133 16.86 -17.78 -35.83
C GLY A 133 16.96 -16.41 -35.17
N VAL A 134 17.88 -15.58 -35.66
CA VAL A 134 18.06 -14.19 -35.24
C VAL A 134 16.83 -13.36 -35.59
N ASP A 135 16.22 -13.55 -36.76
CA ASP A 135 14.99 -12.86 -37.16
C ASP A 135 13.82 -13.20 -36.24
N LYS A 136 13.65 -14.48 -35.87
CA LYS A 136 12.65 -14.90 -34.88
C LYS A 136 12.92 -14.27 -33.51
N GLN A 137 14.17 -14.22 -33.07
CA GLN A 137 14.54 -13.56 -31.82
C GLN A 137 14.27 -12.05 -31.88
N LEU A 138 14.58 -11.39 -33.00
CA LEU A 138 14.29 -9.98 -33.22
C LEU A 138 12.78 -9.72 -33.25
N GLU A 139 11.99 -10.57 -33.89
CA GLU A 139 10.53 -10.47 -33.89
C GLU A 139 9.93 -10.64 -32.50
N THR A 140 10.39 -11.62 -31.73
CA THR A 140 9.93 -11.82 -30.35
C THR A 140 10.31 -10.64 -29.45
N LEU A 141 11.52 -10.11 -29.59
CA LEU A 141 11.96 -8.90 -28.87
C LEU A 141 11.17 -7.66 -29.30
N ARG A 142 10.88 -7.49 -30.59
CA ARG A 142 10.03 -6.39 -31.10
C ARG A 142 8.62 -6.48 -30.54
N LEU A 143 8.03 -7.67 -30.50
CA LEU A 143 6.71 -7.89 -29.88
C LEU A 143 6.73 -7.60 -28.38
N ARG A 144 7.77 -8.05 -27.67
CA ARG A 144 7.95 -7.76 -26.24
C ARG A 144 8.11 -6.27 -25.97
N LEU A 145 8.87 -5.56 -26.81
CA LEU A 145 9.04 -4.11 -26.71
C LEU A 145 7.72 -3.39 -26.92
N ARG A 146 6.92 -3.79 -27.93
CA ARG A 146 5.56 -3.23 -28.12
C ARG A 146 4.66 -3.48 -26.92
N ALA A 147 4.69 -4.68 -26.35
CA ALA A 147 3.91 -5.01 -25.16
C ALA A 147 4.33 -4.16 -23.94
N LEU A 148 5.64 -4.01 -23.71
CA LEU A 148 6.17 -3.16 -22.64
C LEU A 148 5.87 -1.67 -22.87
N SER A 149 5.91 -1.20 -24.12
CA SER A 149 5.53 0.17 -24.46
C SER A 149 4.05 0.41 -24.18
N ALA A 150 3.18 -0.54 -24.51
CA ALA A 150 1.75 -0.43 -24.20
C ALA A 150 1.49 -0.48 -22.69
N SER A 151 2.22 -1.30 -21.93
CA SER A 151 2.11 -1.30 -20.46
C SER A 151 2.60 0.00 -19.84
N ASN A 152 3.69 0.58 -20.34
CA ASN A 152 4.18 1.87 -19.86
C ASN A 152 3.17 2.99 -20.12
N GLN A 153 2.60 3.08 -21.32
CA GLN A 153 1.54 4.04 -21.63
C GLN A 153 0.32 3.88 -20.72
N ARG A 154 -0.04 2.63 -20.40
CA ARG A 154 -1.14 2.37 -19.46
C ARG A 154 -0.79 2.85 -18.04
N LEU A 155 0.43 2.59 -17.58
CA LEU A 155 0.90 3.05 -16.27
C LEU A 155 0.96 4.58 -16.19
N GLU A 156 1.37 5.25 -17.27
CA GLU A 156 1.35 6.72 -17.36
C GLU A 156 -0.08 7.27 -17.20
N LEU A 157 -1.06 6.69 -17.92
CA LEU A 157 -2.46 7.09 -17.77
C LEU A 157 -3.02 6.79 -16.36
N GLU A 158 -2.63 5.66 -15.76
CA GLU A 158 -3.02 5.32 -14.39
C GLU A 158 -2.38 6.29 -13.38
N GLN A 159 -1.14 6.73 -13.61
CA GLN A 159 -0.46 7.73 -12.79
C GLN A 159 -1.15 9.11 -12.91
N GLU A 160 -1.47 9.56 -14.13
CA GLU A 160 -2.21 10.80 -14.34
C GLU A 160 -3.57 10.78 -13.63
N ALA A 161 -4.30 9.66 -13.72
CA ALA A 161 -5.58 9.50 -13.02
C ALA A 161 -5.43 9.51 -11.48
N LEU A 162 -4.33 8.98 -10.95
CA LEU A 162 -4.03 9.05 -9.52
C LEU A 162 -3.66 10.48 -9.10
N ASP A 163 -2.91 11.21 -9.91
CA ASP A 163 -2.56 12.61 -9.66
C ASP A 163 -3.81 13.50 -9.66
N GLU A 164 -4.74 13.28 -10.60
CA GLU A 164 -6.04 13.96 -10.62
C GLU A 164 -6.86 13.65 -9.36
N ARG A 165 -6.93 12.38 -8.93
CA ARG A 165 -7.59 12.01 -7.68
C ARG A 165 -6.94 12.66 -6.46
N THR A 166 -5.61 12.70 -6.43
CA THR A 166 -4.85 13.32 -5.34
C THR A 166 -5.14 14.81 -5.26
N LYS A 167 -5.16 15.50 -6.41
CA LYS A 167 -5.59 16.91 -6.49
C LYS A 167 -7.02 17.08 -6.01
N HIS A 168 -7.95 16.21 -6.40
CA HIS A 168 -9.32 16.26 -5.90
C HIS A 168 -9.43 16.05 -4.38
N PHE A 169 -8.67 15.13 -3.81
CA PHE A 169 -8.61 14.96 -2.36
C PHE A 169 -8.02 16.19 -1.68
N GLN A 170 -6.95 16.76 -2.24
CA GLN A 170 -6.36 17.98 -1.74
C GLN A 170 -7.36 19.15 -1.77
N ASP A 171 -8.11 19.31 -2.86
CA ASP A 171 -9.17 20.32 -2.97
C ASP A 171 -10.27 20.12 -1.92
N ILE A 172 -10.64 18.87 -1.61
CA ILE A 172 -11.61 18.57 -0.56
C ILE A 172 -11.02 18.91 0.81
N VAL A 173 -9.78 18.53 1.07
CA VAL A 173 -9.08 18.84 2.32
C VAL A 173 -8.99 20.36 2.51
N ASP A 174 -8.61 21.11 1.47
CA ASP A 174 -8.53 22.57 1.52
C ASP A 174 -9.92 23.21 1.73
N LYS A 175 -10.96 22.67 1.08
CA LYS A 175 -12.36 23.09 1.32
C LYS A 175 -12.84 22.74 2.72
N VAL A 176 -12.27 21.73 3.38
CA VAL A 176 -12.66 21.29 4.72
C VAL A 176 -11.73 21.86 5.80
N ALA A 177 -10.59 22.44 5.41
CA ALA A 177 -9.59 23.01 6.33
C ALA A 177 -10.18 24.10 7.23
N PHE A 178 -11.23 24.81 6.80
CA PHE A 178 -11.93 25.77 7.67
C PHE A 178 -12.61 25.10 8.88
N LEU A 179 -12.92 23.80 8.82
CA LEU A 179 -13.45 23.03 9.96
C LEU A 179 -12.41 22.83 11.06
N ASP A 180 -11.12 22.79 10.72
CA ASP A 180 -10.04 22.73 11.73
C ASP A 180 -9.94 24.05 12.51
N ASP A 181 -10.32 25.17 11.88
CA ASP A 181 -10.38 26.50 12.51
C ASP A 181 -11.72 26.77 13.24
N VAL A 182 -12.70 25.86 13.15
CA VAL A 182 -13.97 26.03 13.90
C VAL A 182 -13.67 25.85 15.39
N PRO A 183 -13.96 26.86 16.24
CA PRO A 183 -13.66 26.76 17.66
C PRO A 183 -14.40 25.57 18.28
N GLU A 184 -13.72 24.77 19.10
CA GLU A 184 -14.28 23.59 19.78
C GLU A 184 -15.59 23.89 20.52
N ARG A 185 -15.81 25.16 20.92
CA ARG A 185 -17.05 25.66 21.51
C ARG A 185 -18.28 25.50 20.61
N ALA A 186 -18.13 25.48 19.28
CA ALA A 186 -19.20 25.24 18.31
C ALA A 186 -19.34 23.77 17.91
N ILE A 187 -18.30 22.96 18.06
CA ILE A 187 -18.31 21.50 17.78
C ILE A 187 -18.87 20.72 18.98
N SER A 188 -18.58 21.18 20.21
CA SER A 188 -19.03 20.54 21.45
C SER A 188 -20.56 20.45 21.62
N PRO A 189 -21.40 21.42 21.20
CA PRO A 189 -22.84 21.30 21.29
C PRO A 189 -23.39 20.30 20.27
N LEU A 190 -22.83 20.24 19.05
CA LEU A 190 -23.22 19.27 18.02
C LEU A 190 -22.91 17.83 18.43
N LYS A 191 -21.70 17.57 18.94
CA LYS A 191 -21.33 16.26 19.51
C LYS A 191 -22.23 15.88 20.68
N ARG A 192 -22.46 16.80 21.63
CA ARG A 192 -23.40 16.58 22.74
C ARG A 192 -24.81 16.30 22.24
N THR A 193 -25.34 17.04 21.26
CA THR A 193 -26.69 16.76 20.74
C THR A 193 -26.77 15.37 20.11
N ALA A 194 -25.74 14.92 19.39
CA ALA A 194 -25.71 13.58 18.81
C ALA A 194 -25.70 12.49 19.91
N GLU A 195 -24.85 12.65 20.93
CA GLU A 195 -24.80 11.74 22.09
C GLU A 195 -26.13 11.70 22.86
N HIS A 196 -26.76 12.85 23.06
CA HIS A 196 -28.06 12.96 23.72
C HIS A 196 -29.18 12.30 22.89
N ILE A 197 -29.15 12.43 21.56
CA ILE A 197 -30.11 11.76 20.66
C ILE A 197 -29.91 10.23 20.72
N SER A 198 -28.67 9.75 20.71
CA SER A 198 -28.37 8.32 20.85
C SER A 198 -28.84 7.77 22.19
N ALA A 199 -28.55 8.45 23.29
CA ALA A 199 -29.00 8.06 24.63
C ALA A 199 -30.54 8.05 24.75
N LEU A 200 -31.21 9.01 24.10
CA LEU A 200 -32.67 9.11 24.11
C LEU A 200 -33.31 7.99 23.25
N HIS A 201 -32.67 7.59 22.15
CA HIS A 201 -33.09 6.44 21.37
C HIS A 201 -32.96 5.12 22.15
N GLU A 202 -31.84 4.92 22.86
CA GLU A 202 -31.67 3.77 23.75
C GLU A 202 -32.71 3.73 24.87
N ALA A 203 -33.05 4.88 25.46
CA ALA A 203 -34.09 4.99 26.46
C ALA A 203 -35.47 4.60 25.90
N PHE A 204 -35.79 4.98 24.66
CA PHE A 204 -37.03 4.55 24.02
C PHE A 204 -37.07 3.03 23.79
N LEU A 205 -35.97 2.43 23.33
CA LEU A 205 -35.90 0.98 23.16
C LEU A 205 -36.07 0.24 24.50
N GLN A 206 -35.49 0.77 25.57
CA GLN A 206 -35.70 0.24 26.93
C GLN A 206 -37.16 0.38 27.37
N MET A 207 -37.80 1.52 27.13
CA MET A 207 -39.22 1.70 27.42
C MET A 207 -40.11 0.71 26.67
N ASP A 208 -39.87 0.51 25.37
CA ASP A 208 -40.62 -0.45 24.56
C ASP A 208 -40.47 -1.89 25.11
N SER A 209 -39.26 -2.25 25.54
CA SER A 209 -39.01 -3.56 26.17
C SER A 209 -39.72 -3.71 27.52
N ILE A 210 -39.77 -2.66 28.33
CA ILE A 210 -40.46 -2.65 29.62
C ILE A 210 -41.97 -2.75 29.39
N GLU A 211 -42.51 -2.06 28.39
CA GLU A 211 -43.91 -2.13 28.03
C GLU A 211 -44.29 -3.55 27.56
N ALA A 212 -43.45 -4.19 26.76
CA ALA A 212 -43.62 -5.58 26.36
C ALA A 212 -43.63 -6.53 27.57
N ALA A 213 -42.68 -6.37 28.50
CA ALA A 213 -42.60 -7.18 29.71
C ALA A 213 -43.81 -6.98 30.63
N LEU A 214 -44.23 -5.73 30.87
CA LEU A 214 -45.44 -5.42 31.64
C LEU A 214 -46.71 -5.96 30.98
N GLY A 215 -46.77 -5.92 29.65
CA GLY A 215 -47.83 -6.53 28.86
C GLY A 215 -47.90 -8.04 29.05
N GLU A 216 -46.75 -8.70 29.08
CA GLU A 216 -46.65 -10.14 29.34
C GLU A 216 -47.04 -10.48 30.79
N ASP A 217 -46.52 -9.76 31.78
CA ASP A 217 -46.86 -9.94 33.20
C ASP A 217 -48.37 -9.74 33.45
N SER A 218 -48.99 -8.74 32.82
CA SER A 218 -50.43 -8.55 32.90
C SER A 218 -51.21 -9.72 32.31
N ARG A 219 -50.75 -10.30 31.19
CA ARG A 219 -51.34 -11.50 30.60
C ARG A 219 -51.15 -12.72 31.50
N GLN A 220 -49.97 -12.90 32.08
CA GLN A 220 -49.67 -13.98 33.02
C GLN A 220 -50.53 -13.87 34.29
N PHE A 221 -50.66 -12.68 34.87
CA PHE A 221 -51.53 -12.42 36.02
C PHE A 221 -53.01 -12.71 35.71
N LYS A 222 -53.50 -12.33 34.53
CA LYS A 222 -54.87 -12.67 34.10
C LYS A 222 -55.05 -14.19 33.98
N ARG A 223 -54.06 -14.91 33.42
CA ARG A 223 -54.07 -16.38 33.33
C ARG A 223 -54.05 -17.04 34.72
N SER A 224 -53.18 -16.60 35.63
CA SER A 224 -53.08 -17.16 36.98
C SER A 224 -54.35 -16.91 37.80
N LYS A 225 -54.95 -15.72 37.69
CA LYS A 225 -56.24 -15.38 38.32
C LYS A 225 -57.40 -16.23 37.77
N MET A 226 -57.43 -16.50 36.46
CA MET A 226 -58.40 -17.40 35.85
C MET A 226 -58.23 -18.84 36.35
N ALA A 227 -56.99 -19.32 36.44
CA ALA A 227 -56.67 -20.66 36.95
C ALA A 227 -57.08 -20.84 38.43
N THR A 228 -56.78 -19.86 39.28
CA THR A 228 -57.20 -19.88 40.70
C THR A 228 -58.71 -19.82 40.85
N ARG A 229 -59.42 -18.96 40.09
CA ARG A 229 -60.90 -18.97 40.08
C ARG A 229 -61.48 -20.32 39.64
N GLY A 230 -60.86 -20.97 38.65
CA GLY A 230 -61.21 -22.34 38.23
C GLY A 230 -61.01 -23.36 39.36
N SER A 231 -59.89 -23.27 40.07
CA SER A 231 -59.57 -24.12 41.23
C SER A 231 -60.59 -23.95 42.36
N PHE A 232 -60.88 -22.71 42.79
CA PHE A 232 -61.88 -22.46 43.83
C PHE A 232 -63.29 -22.91 43.41
N ARG A 233 -63.65 -22.78 42.13
CA ARG A 233 -64.94 -23.27 41.62
C ARG A 233 -65.01 -24.80 41.66
N ASN A 234 -63.93 -25.50 41.34
CA ASN A 234 -63.83 -26.95 41.46
C ASN A 234 -63.84 -27.41 42.91
N LEU A 235 -63.15 -26.71 43.81
CA LEU A 235 -63.18 -26.96 45.24
C LEU A 235 -64.61 -26.83 45.79
N ARG A 236 -65.31 -25.75 45.43
CA ARG A 236 -66.71 -25.53 45.80
C ARG A 236 -67.62 -26.64 45.29
N LYS A 237 -67.49 -27.07 44.02
CA LYS A 237 -68.24 -28.20 43.46
C LYS A 237 -68.01 -29.50 44.24
N ARG A 238 -66.75 -29.82 44.56
CA ARG A 238 -66.39 -30.99 45.38
C ARG A 238 -66.98 -30.91 46.77
N PHE A 239 -66.92 -29.72 47.39
CA PHE A 239 -67.49 -29.50 48.71
C PHE A 239 -69.02 -29.68 48.71
N THR A 240 -69.71 -29.10 47.73
CA THR A 240 -71.17 -29.24 47.59
C THR A 240 -71.60 -30.67 47.27
N ALA A 241 -70.83 -31.41 46.46
CA ALA A 241 -71.08 -32.82 46.20
C ALA A 241 -70.91 -33.66 47.47
N ARG A 242 -69.84 -33.42 48.23
CA ARG A 242 -69.59 -34.11 49.51
C ARG A 242 -70.64 -33.79 50.56
N THR A 243 -71.14 -32.55 50.63
CA THR A 243 -72.26 -32.21 51.52
C THR A 243 -73.60 -32.79 51.05
N ALA A 244 -73.79 -33.01 49.75
CA ALA A 244 -74.98 -33.66 49.21
C ALA A 244 -74.96 -35.18 49.44
N GLU A 245 -73.78 -35.81 49.47
CA GLU A 245 -73.63 -37.21 49.93
C GLU A 245 -73.84 -37.35 51.45
N MET A 246 -73.59 -36.29 52.22
CA MET A 246 -73.79 -36.23 53.68
C MET A 246 -75.21 -35.73 54.04
N THR A 247 -76.25 -36.34 53.49
CA THR A 247 -77.62 -36.13 53.99
C THR A 247 -77.93 -37.10 55.13
N TYR A 248 -77.62 -36.68 56.36
CA TYR A 248 -78.00 -37.41 57.58
C TYR A 248 -79.50 -37.31 57.79
N ARG A 249 -80.20 -38.45 57.82
CA ARG A 249 -81.65 -38.48 58.08
C ARG A 249 -82.02 -39.21 59.38
N THR A 250 -81.08 -39.85 60.05
CA THR A 250 -81.32 -40.54 61.33
C THR A 250 -80.13 -40.37 62.28
N THR A 251 -80.40 -40.43 63.60
CA THR A 251 -79.41 -40.24 64.67
C THR A 251 -78.31 -41.31 64.70
N GLU A 252 -78.54 -42.46 64.05
CA GLU A 252 -77.57 -43.55 63.93
C GLU A 252 -76.42 -43.22 62.97
N ASP A 253 -76.63 -42.37 61.96
CA ASP A 253 -75.57 -41.94 61.03
C ASP A 253 -74.54 -41.02 61.71
N LEU A 254 -74.93 -40.33 62.79
CA LEU A 254 -74.04 -39.47 63.57
C LEU A 254 -73.07 -40.28 64.46
N GLU A 255 -73.53 -41.43 64.97
CA GLU A 255 -72.68 -42.34 65.75
C GLU A 255 -71.63 -43.03 64.86
N GLN A 256 -71.99 -43.39 63.63
CA GLN A 256 -71.05 -43.93 62.65
C GLN A 256 -69.99 -42.91 62.20
N LEU A 257 -70.31 -41.61 62.27
CA LEU A 257 -69.37 -40.54 61.99
C LEU A 257 -68.40 -40.29 63.14
N HIS A 258 -68.90 -40.36 64.37
CA HIS A 258 -68.05 -40.26 65.55
C HIS A 258 -67.04 -41.41 65.59
N SER A 259 -67.46 -42.63 65.25
CA SER A 259 -66.54 -43.77 65.17
C SER A 259 -65.52 -43.66 64.03
N LYS A 260 -65.92 -43.17 62.84
CA LYS A 260 -64.99 -42.92 61.72
C LYS A 260 -64.01 -41.77 61.96
N LEU A 261 -64.42 -40.72 62.68
CA LEU A 261 -63.54 -39.61 63.08
C LEU A 261 -62.56 -40.02 64.19
N LEU A 262 -62.93 -40.98 65.05
CA LEU A 262 -62.04 -41.56 66.05
C LEU A 262 -61.08 -42.62 65.49
N SER A 263 -61.35 -43.13 64.28
CA SER A 263 -60.51 -44.13 63.60
C SER A 263 -59.64 -43.57 62.47
N MET A 264 -59.63 -42.24 62.25
CA MET A 264 -58.68 -41.53 61.38
C MET A 264 -57.60 -40.85 62.22
#